data_AF-A0A7I0JYS4-F1
#
_entry.id   AF-A0A7I0JYS4-F1
#
_cell.length_a   1.000
_cell.length_b   1.000
_cell.length_c   1.000
_cell.angle_alpha   90.00
_cell.angle_beta   90.00
_cell.angle_gamma   90.00
#
_symmetry.space_group_name_H-M   'P 1'
#
loop_
_entity.id
_entity.type
_entity.pdbx_description
1 polymer ?
#
loop_
_entity_poly.entity_id
_entity_poly.type
_entity_poly.pdbx_seq_one_letter_code
_entity_poly.pdbx_strand_id
1 'polypeptide(L)'
;MMASKLKPDDIEPGDAPVPSAIELVGRWGRLRPLDAARDAAGLYPLSHDEHTQATWIDMKVGPFATERVFAEHVAALVADPKRAFFAVDGPDGGPLGWLCLMEARPAHHVVELGYVLYTPPLQRTRLATEALYLILRHVFDDLGYRRLEWTCTSTNQRSRKAADRLGFVYEGMLREGLFLKGKARDICMYSMLSSEWPARRAALEAWLDPANFRDGRQIWSLTEIRAAAGHDPGEPADPPLPV
;
A
#
# COMPACT_ATOMS: atom_id res chain seq x y z
N MET A 1 28.19 -36.29 4.97
CA MET A 1 27.98 -34.91 4.52
C MET A 1 27.17 -34.21 5.61
N MET A 2 27.75 -33.19 6.25
CA MET A 2 27.13 -32.48 7.37
C MET A 2 26.04 -31.56 6.83
N ALA A 3 24.80 -31.75 7.28
CA ALA A 3 23.73 -30.76 7.10
C ALA A 3 24.10 -29.52 7.92
N SER A 4 24.43 -28.42 7.22
CA SER A 4 24.64 -27.12 7.85
C SER A 4 23.34 -26.67 8.46
N LYS A 5 23.32 -26.47 9.79
CA LYS A 5 22.20 -25.84 10.49
C LYS A 5 22.23 -24.35 10.13
N LEU A 6 21.34 -23.92 9.25
CA LEU A 6 21.14 -22.49 9.00
C LEU A 6 20.77 -21.80 10.33
N LYS A 7 21.46 -20.70 10.64
CA LYS A 7 21.14 -19.78 11.73
C LYS A 7 19.88 -18.96 11.37
N PRO A 8 19.22 -18.30 12.34
CA PRO A 8 18.04 -17.46 12.08
C PRO A 8 18.25 -16.34 11.06
N ASP A 9 19.51 -15.96 10.79
CA ASP A 9 19.90 -14.89 9.86
C ASP A 9 20.47 -15.41 8.52
N ASP A 10 20.52 -16.73 8.31
CA ASP A 10 21.06 -17.27 7.07
C ASP A 10 20.04 -17.10 5.93
N ILE A 11 20.38 -16.22 4.99
CA ILE A 11 19.57 -15.91 3.79
C ILE A 11 19.57 -17.15 2.90
N GLU A 12 18.38 -17.68 2.58
CA GLU A 12 18.29 -18.72 1.55
C GLU A 12 18.79 -18.17 0.22
N PRO A 13 19.78 -18.81 -0.42
CA PRO A 13 20.27 -18.37 -1.72
C PRO A 13 19.21 -18.70 -2.80
N GLY A 14 18.41 -17.71 -3.17
CA GLY A 14 17.43 -17.81 -4.26
C GLY A 14 16.74 -16.46 -4.51
N ASP A 15 16.26 -16.23 -5.73
CA ASP A 15 15.46 -15.04 -6.04
C ASP A 15 14.03 -15.23 -5.49
N ALA A 16 13.48 -14.21 -4.80
CA ALA A 16 12.06 -14.19 -4.49
C ALA A 16 11.21 -14.26 -5.79
N PRO A 17 9.99 -14.80 -5.76
CA PRO A 17 9.10 -14.75 -6.93
C PRO A 17 8.80 -13.30 -7.34
N VAL A 18 8.84 -13.00 -8.64
CA VAL A 18 8.35 -11.70 -9.15
C VAL A 18 6.86 -11.57 -8.78
N PRO A 19 6.41 -10.49 -8.14
CA PRO A 19 5.03 -10.34 -7.73
C PRO A 19 4.11 -10.33 -8.95
N SER A 20 3.00 -11.06 -8.84
CA SER A 20 1.90 -11.02 -9.80
C SER A 20 0.61 -10.76 -9.05
N ALA A 21 -0.35 -10.11 -9.72
CA ALA A 21 -1.64 -9.88 -9.08
C ALA A 21 -2.42 -11.20 -9.02
N ILE A 22 -2.89 -11.56 -7.84
CA ILE A 22 -3.73 -12.72 -7.58
C ILE A 22 -4.97 -12.30 -6.77
N GLU A 23 -5.93 -13.21 -6.63
CA GLU A 23 -7.05 -12.99 -5.72
C GLU A 23 -6.60 -13.17 -4.27
N LEU A 24 -6.87 -12.16 -3.43
CA LEU A 24 -6.64 -12.19 -1.98
C LEU A 24 -7.96 -11.88 -1.28
N VAL A 25 -8.48 -12.86 -0.53
CA VAL A 25 -9.78 -12.74 0.14
C VAL A 25 -9.60 -12.32 1.60
N GLY A 26 -10.33 -11.28 1.99
CA GLY A 26 -10.46 -10.80 3.37
C GLY A 26 -11.85 -11.00 3.94
N ARG A 27 -12.10 -10.46 5.13
CA ARG A 27 -13.40 -10.49 5.80
C ARG A 27 -14.33 -9.36 5.31
N TRP A 28 -13.77 -8.20 4.98
CA TRP A 28 -14.49 -6.99 4.61
C TRP A 28 -14.52 -6.74 3.10
N GLY A 29 -13.76 -7.52 2.33
CA GLY A 29 -13.78 -7.51 0.86
C GLY A 29 -12.70 -8.40 0.29
N ARG A 30 -12.29 -8.11 -0.96
CA ARG A 30 -11.24 -8.85 -1.65
C ARG A 30 -10.37 -7.93 -2.50
N LEU A 31 -9.17 -8.42 -2.78
CA LEU A 31 -8.30 -7.93 -3.83
C LEU A 31 -8.29 -8.93 -4.97
N ARG A 32 -8.15 -8.44 -6.19
CA ARG A 32 -8.04 -9.27 -7.39
C ARG A 32 -7.21 -8.54 -8.43
N PRO A 33 -6.74 -9.22 -9.50
CA PRO A 33 -6.16 -8.52 -10.64
C PRO A 33 -7.06 -7.39 -11.13
N LEU A 34 -6.45 -6.21 -11.31
CA LEU A 34 -7.11 -5.06 -11.91
C LEU A 34 -7.40 -5.38 -13.38
N ASP A 35 -8.64 -5.16 -13.80
CA ASP A 35 -9.10 -5.38 -15.17
C ASP A 35 -9.57 -4.05 -15.75
N ALA A 36 -8.87 -3.54 -16.75
CA ALA A 36 -9.19 -2.23 -17.33
C ALA A 36 -10.59 -2.18 -17.96
N ALA A 37 -11.02 -3.25 -18.63
CA ALA A 37 -12.31 -3.31 -19.32
C ALA A 37 -13.48 -3.38 -18.33
N ARG A 38 -13.27 -4.06 -17.20
CA ARG A 38 -14.27 -4.16 -16.13
C ARG A 38 -14.30 -2.93 -15.23
N ASP A 39 -13.13 -2.42 -14.85
CA ASP A 39 -13.01 -1.59 -13.64
C ASP A 39 -12.98 -0.10 -13.92
N ALA A 40 -12.49 0.32 -15.10
CA ALA A 40 -12.31 1.72 -15.41
C ALA A 40 -13.64 2.49 -15.36
N ALA A 41 -14.72 1.93 -15.93
CA ALA A 41 -16.05 2.55 -15.95
C ALA A 41 -16.63 2.77 -14.54
N GLY A 42 -16.39 1.84 -13.62
CA GLY A 42 -16.83 1.96 -12.23
C GLY A 42 -15.98 2.94 -11.41
N LEU A 43 -14.67 2.98 -11.66
CA LEU A 43 -13.73 3.81 -10.91
C LEU A 43 -13.69 5.26 -11.39
N TYR A 44 -13.98 5.53 -12.66
CA TYR A 44 -13.94 6.87 -13.23
C TYR A 44 -14.85 7.86 -12.48
N PRO A 45 -16.17 7.63 -12.32
CA PRO A 45 -17.05 8.55 -11.60
C PRO A 45 -16.67 8.71 -10.12
N LEU A 46 -16.02 7.71 -9.52
CA LEU A 46 -15.58 7.74 -8.12
C LEU A 46 -14.24 8.47 -7.91
N SER A 47 -13.55 8.86 -8.99
CA SER A 47 -12.21 9.47 -8.93
C SER A 47 -12.06 10.75 -9.74
N HIS A 48 -13.08 11.17 -10.49
CA HIS A 48 -13.05 12.32 -11.40
C HIS A 48 -14.18 13.34 -11.18
N ASP A 49 -14.72 13.40 -9.96
CA ASP A 49 -15.61 14.50 -9.55
C ASP A 49 -14.81 15.73 -9.03
N GLU A 50 -15.50 16.85 -8.80
CA GLU A 50 -14.88 18.10 -8.30
C GLU A 50 -14.18 17.92 -6.94
N HIS A 51 -14.61 16.96 -6.12
CA HIS A 51 -14.08 16.70 -4.79
C HIS A 51 -12.90 15.72 -4.78
N THR A 52 -12.68 15.00 -5.89
CA THR A 52 -11.67 13.95 -6.03
C THR A 52 -10.49 14.34 -6.90
N GLN A 53 -10.51 15.53 -7.52
CA GLN A 53 -9.33 16.08 -8.22
C GLN A 53 -8.08 16.11 -7.33
N ALA A 54 -8.26 16.34 -6.03
CA ALA A 54 -7.17 16.32 -5.05
C ALA A 54 -6.47 14.95 -4.94
N THR A 55 -7.15 13.85 -5.26
CA THR A 55 -6.58 12.49 -5.27
C THR A 55 -5.44 12.36 -6.28
N TRP A 56 -5.49 13.14 -7.36
CA TRP A 56 -4.48 13.09 -8.43
C TRP A 56 -3.28 14.00 -8.19
N ILE A 57 -3.31 14.90 -7.19
CA ILE A 57 -2.25 15.91 -6.97
C ILE A 57 -0.88 15.26 -6.82
N ASP A 58 -0.80 14.18 -6.04
CA ASP A 58 0.43 13.44 -5.76
C ASP A 58 0.64 12.21 -6.66
N MET A 59 -0.26 11.97 -7.62
CA MET A 59 -0.07 10.93 -8.63
C MET A 59 0.74 11.45 -9.81
N LYS A 60 1.66 10.61 -10.32
CA LYS A 60 2.49 10.90 -11.52
C LYS A 60 1.67 11.11 -12.80
N VAL A 61 0.37 10.80 -12.76
CA VAL A 61 -0.57 10.81 -13.88
C VAL A 61 -1.88 11.46 -13.45
N GLY A 62 -2.76 11.71 -14.41
CA GLY A 62 -4.08 12.25 -14.18
C GLY A 62 -4.08 13.70 -13.65
N PRO A 63 -5.26 14.28 -13.40
CA PRO A 63 -6.58 13.71 -13.68
C PRO A 63 -6.81 13.50 -15.19
N PHE A 64 -7.70 12.59 -15.55
CA PHE A 64 -8.00 12.28 -16.95
C PHE A 64 -9.29 12.99 -17.39
N ALA A 65 -9.31 13.52 -18.61
CA ALA A 65 -10.43 14.34 -19.08
C ALA A 65 -11.69 13.54 -19.40
N THR A 66 -11.56 12.26 -19.74
CA THR A 66 -12.68 11.39 -20.12
C THR A 66 -12.45 9.97 -19.60
N GLU A 67 -13.54 9.22 -19.40
CA GLU A 67 -13.49 7.81 -19.03
C GLU A 67 -12.68 6.98 -20.03
N ARG A 68 -12.81 7.26 -21.32
CA ARG A 68 -12.02 6.56 -22.37
C ARG A 68 -10.53 6.72 -22.15
N VAL A 69 -10.05 7.94 -21.92
CA VAL A 69 -8.62 8.22 -21.70
C VAL A 69 -8.15 7.59 -20.38
N PHE A 70 -9.00 7.58 -19.36
CA PHE A 70 -8.73 6.87 -18.12
C PHE A 70 -8.59 5.35 -18.33
N ALA A 71 -9.52 4.74 -19.07
CA ALA A 71 -9.50 3.31 -19.38
C ALA A 71 -8.27 2.91 -20.20
N GLU A 72 -7.89 3.72 -21.20
CA GLU A 72 -6.65 3.54 -21.98
C GLU A 72 -5.41 3.57 -21.07
N HIS A 73 -5.38 4.50 -20.11
CA HIS A 73 -4.29 4.56 -19.13
C HIS A 73 -4.26 3.33 -18.21
N VAL A 74 -5.42 2.91 -17.67
CA VAL A 74 -5.50 1.71 -16.82
C VAL A 74 -5.08 0.47 -17.60
N ALA A 75 -5.48 0.33 -18.87
CA ALA A 75 -5.04 -0.76 -19.74
C ALA A 75 -3.51 -0.79 -19.91
N ALA A 76 -2.88 0.38 -20.09
CA ALA A 76 -1.42 0.48 -20.17
C ALA A 76 -0.73 0.12 -18.84
N LEU A 77 -1.34 0.45 -17.69
CA LEU A 77 -0.81 0.09 -16.37
C LEU A 77 -0.79 -1.44 -16.15
N VAL A 78 -1.90 -2.12 -16.46
CA VAL A 78 -2.03 -3.57 -16.22
C VAL A 78 -1.28 -4.42 -17.24
N ALA A 79 -0.90 -3.84 -18.39
CA ALA A 79 -0.08 -4.50 -19.40
C ALA A 79 1.41 -4.53 -19.06
N ASP A 80 1.88 -3.75 -18.08
CA ASP A 80 3.28 -3.76 -17.65
C ASP A 80 3.56 -4.97 -16.73
N PRO A 81 4.33 -5.99 -17.19
CA PRO A 81 4.56 -7.21 -16.42
C PRO A 81 5.42 -6.98 -15.18
N LYS A 82 6.00 -5.79 -15.00
CA LYS A 82 6.78 -5.43 -13.80
C LYS A 82 5.90 -4.91 -12.66
N ARG A 83 4.59 -4.81 -12.88
CA ARG A 83 3.64 -4.21 -11.94
C ARG A 83 2.48 -5.16 -11.70
N ALA A 84 2.25 -5.47 -10.43
CA ALA A 84 1.09 -6.24 -10.00
C ALA A 84 0.02 -5.29 -9.45
N PHE A 85 -0.97 -4.94 -10.27
CA PHE A 85 -2.10 -4.10 -9.86
C PHE A 85 -3.24 -4.95 -9.31
N PHE A 86 -3.69 -4.58 -8.11
CA PHE A 86 -4.81 -5.21 -7.43
C PHE A 86 -5.97 -4.23 -7.34
N ALA A 87 -7.12 -4.56 -7.92
CA ALA A 87 -8.37 -3.85 -7.66
C ALA A 87 -8.88 -4.20 -6.26
N VAL A 88 -9.42 -3.20 -5.56
CA VAL A 88 -10.12 -3.38 -4.27
C VAL A 88 -11.61 -3.44 -4.55
N ASP A 89 -12.22 -4.62 -4.43
CA ASP A 89 -13.67 -4.76 -4.58
C ASP A 89 -14.36 -4.49 -3.23
N GLY A 90 -15.42 -3.68 -3.27
CA GLY A 90 -16.35 -3.52 -2.15
C GLY A 90 -17.19 -4.78 -1.92
N PRO A 91 -17.98 -4.84 -0.83
CA PRO A 91 -18.88 -5.96 -0.54
C PRO A 91 -19.86 -6.28 -1.67
N ASP A 92 -20.29 -5.27 -2.43
CA ASP A 92 -21.20 -5.40 -3.56
C ASP A 92 -20.50 -5.85 -4.87
N GLY A 93 -19.18 -6.10 -4.82
CA GLY A 93 -18.36 -6.57 -5.94
C GLY A 93 -17.89 -5.48 -6.91
N GLY A 94 -18.27 -4.22 -6.70
CA GLY A 94 -17.80 -3.07 -7.48
C GLY A 94 -16.38 -2.62 -7.08
N PRO A 95 -15.55 -2.14 -8.02
CA PRO A 95 -14.22 -1.66 -7.71
C PRO A 95 -14.27 -0.30 -7.00
N LEU A 96 -13.53 -0.18 -5.89
CA LEU A 96 -13.45 1.06 -5.09
C LEU A 96 -12.05 1.68 -5.07
N GLY A 97 -11.10 1.06 -5.75
CA GLY A 97 -9.75 1.56 -5.89
C GLY A 97 -8.79 0.49 -6.40
N TRP A 98 -7.51 0.81 -6.35
CA TRP A 98 -6.45 -0.15 -6.58
C TRP A 98 -5.19 0.20 -5.78
N LEU A 99 -4.25 -0.72 -5.82
CA LEU A 99 -2.91 -0.60 -5.27
C LEU A 99 -1.96 -1.49 -6.08
N CYS A 100 -0.66 -1.23 -6.02
CA CYS A 100 0.30 -1.86 -6.91
C CYS A 100 1.55 -2.32 -6.15
N LEU A 101 1.98 -3.55 -6.39
CA LEU A 101 3.35 -3.98 -6.09
C LEU A 101 4.22 -3.68 -7.33
N MET A 102 5.28 -2.90 -7.13
CA MET A 102 6.15 -2.40 -8.19
C MET A 102 7.61 -2.29 -7.73
N GLU A 103 8.51 -1.95 -8.66
CA GLU A 103 9.96 -1.80 -8.40
C GLU A 103 10.59 -3.03 -7.72
N ALA A 104 10.05 -4.22 -8.01
CA ALA A 104 10.48 -5.46 -7.41
C ALA A 104 11.95 -5.74 -7.74
N ARG A 105 12.71 -6.08 -6.70
CA ARG A 105 14.10 -6.53 -6.76
C ARG A 105 14.18 -7.94 -6.15
N PRO A 106 13.75 -8.99 -6.88
CA PRO A 106 13.72 -10.39 -6.43
C PRO A 106 15.00 -10.88 -5.74
N ALA A 107 16.15 -10.62 -6.34
CA ALA A 107 17.47 -11.00 -5.82
C ALA A 107 17.81 -10.37 -4.46
N HIS A 108 17.06 -9.36 -4.05
CA HIS A 108 17.23 -8.66 -2.78
C HIS A 108 16.01 -8.82 -1.86
N HIS A 109 14.97 -9.52 -2.31
CA HIS A 109 13.71 -9.68 -1.58
C HIS A 109 13.12 -8.32 -1.17
N VAL A 110 13.19 -7.33 -2.09
CA VAL A 110 12.64 -5.98 -1.88
C VAL A 110 11.57 -5.66 -2.92
N VAL A 111 10.43 -5.13 -2.49
CA VAL A 111 9.37 -4.63 -3.36
C VAL A 111 8.79 -3.34 -2.81
N GLU A 112 8.21 -2.50 -3.65
CA GLU A 112 7.49 -1.29 -3.24
C GLU A 112 5.98 -1.49 -3.37
N LEU A 113 5.22 -1.05 -2.36
CA LEU A 113 3.79 -0.84 -2.45
C LEU A 113 3.52 0.62 -2.80
N GLY A 114 2.92 0.85 -3.96
CA GLY A 114 2.69 2.19 -4.48
C GLY A 114 1.50 2.27 -5.41
N TYR A 115 1.44 3.39 -6.14
CA TYR A 115 0.40 3.68 -7.12
C TYR A 115 -1.04 3.55 -6.58
N VAL A 116 -1.22 3.78 -5.28
CA VAL A 116 -2.48 3.56 -4.57
C VAL A 116 -3.51 4.62 -4.99
N LEU A 117 -4.65 4.17 -5.49
CA LEU A 117 -5.84 4.98 -5.70
C LEU A 117 -6.97 4.43 -4.83
N TYR A 118 -7.32 5.13 -3.75
CA TYR A 118 -8.53 4.85 -2.99
C TYR A 118 -9.56 5.92 -3.27
N THR A 119 -10.72 5.53 -3.80
CA THR A 119 -11.85 6.44 -4.03
C THR A 119 -12.50 6.83 -2.69
N PRO A 120 -13.27 7.93 -2.61
CA PRO A 120 -13.90 8.37 -1.35
C PRO A 120 -14.70 7.28 -0.62
N PRO A 121 -15.50 6.42 -1.29
CA PRO A 121 -16.20 5.32 -0.62
C PRO A 121 -15.28 4.31 0.08
N LEU A 122 -14.03 4.15 -0.37
CA LEU A 122 -13.05 3.26 0.25
C LEU A 122 -12.30 3.93 1.40
N GLN A 123 -12.02 5.23 1.30
CA GLN A 123 -11.17 5.93 2.25
C GLN A 123 -11.70 5.85 3.69
N ARG A 124 -10.79 5.60 4.65
CA ARG A 124 -11.10 5.51 6.10
C ARG A 124 -12.12 4.42 6.47
N THR A 125 -12.24 3.38 5.64
CA THR A 125 -13.04 2.19 5.95
C THR A 125 -12.17 1.05 6.51
N ARG A 126 -12.82 0.01 7.05
CA ARG A 126 -12.14 -1.25 7.43
C ARG A 126 -11.52 -1.92 6.22
N LEU A 127 -12.25 -1.94 5.10
CA LEU A 127 -11.79 -2.51 3.84
C LEU A 127 -10.50 -1.84 3.33
N ALA A 128 -10.36 -0.51 3.46
CA ALA A 128 -9.10 0.16 3.10
C ALA A 128 -7.90 -0.32 3.91
N THR A 129 -8.07 -0.56 5.22
CA THR A 129 -6.98 -1.12 6.04
C THR A 129 -6.77 -2.60 5.74
N GLU A 130 -7.84 -3.36 5.52
CA GLU A 130 -7.76 -4.78 5.16
C GLU A 130 -7.06 -5.01 3.82
N ALA A 131 -7.32 -4.17 2.82
CA ALA A 131 -6.62 -4.20 1.54
C ALA A 131 -5.09 -4.08 1.71
N LEU A 132 -4.63 -3.15 2.55
CA LEU A 132 -3.20 -3.02 2.85
C LEU A 132 -2.68 -4.21 3.66
N TYR A 133 -3.44 -4.73 4.62
CA TYR A 133 -3.09 -5.94 5.37
C TYR A 133 -2.95 -7.17 4.47
N LEU A 134 -3.86 -7.38 3.53
CA LEU A 134 -3.81 -8.52 2.61
C LEU A 134 -2.55 -8.49 1.74
N ILE A 135 -2.12 -7.29 1.32
CA ILE A 135 -0.88 -7.11 0.56
C ILE A 135 0.35 -7.33 1.42
N LEU A 136 0.38 -6.76 2.63
CA LEU A 136 1.46 -6.98 3.58
C LEU A 136 1.64 -8.48 3.86
N ARG A 137 0.53 -9.18 4.16
CA ARG A 137 0.50 -10.63 4.34
C ARG A 137 1.02 -11.35 3.11
N HIS A 138 0.56 -10.98 1.92
CA HIS A 138 1.00 -11.63 0.69
C HIS A 138 2.51 -11.46 0.45
N VAL A 139 3.02 -10.24 0.63
CA VAL A 139 4.44 -9.92 0.44
C VAL A 139 5.33 -10.70 1.41
N PHE A 140 4.99 -10.72 2.70
CA PHE A 140 5.85 -11.34 3.72
C PHE A 140 5.61 -12.84 3.90
N ASP A 141 4.36 -13.29 3.97
CA ASP A 141 4.01 -14.68 4.28
C ASP A 141 4.03 -15.58 3.04
N ASP A 142 3.56 -15.08 1.89
CA ASP A 142 3.43 -15.91 0.67
C ASP A 142 4.65 -15.77 -0.27
N LEU A 143 5.10 -14.53 -0.53
CA LEU A 143 6.19 -14.26 -1.46
C LEU A 143 7.58 -14.29 -0.82
N GLY A 144 7.67 -14.32 0.52
CA GLY A 144 8.94 -14.39 1.24
C GLY A 144 9.85 -13.17 1.05
N TYR A 145 9.26 -12.00 0.79
CA TYR A 145 10.03 -10.75 0.71
C TYR A 145 10.52 -10.34 2.10
N ARG A 146 11.68 -9.70 2.16
CA ARG A 146 12.32 -9.26 3.41
C ARG A 146 12.08 -7.80 3.72
N ARG A 147 11.72 -7.02 2.70
CA ARG A 147 11.51 -5.58 2.78
C ARG A 147 10.39 -5.15 1.85
N LEU A 148 9.43 -4.43 2.41
CA LEU A 148 8.41 -3.71 1.67
C LEU A 148 8.65 -2.22 1.81
N GLU A 149 8.74 -1.51 0.69
CA GLU A 149 8.93 -0.06 0.64
C GLU A 149 7.61 0.66 0.44
N TRP A 150 7.53 1.86 0.99
CA TRP A 150 6.45 2.81 0.74
C TRP A 150 7.07 4.18 0.45
N THR A 151 6.76 4.76 -0.71
CA THR A 151 7.26 6.08 -1.08
C THR A 151 6.11 7.05 -1.32
N CYS A 152 6.30 8.32 -0.95
CA CYS A 152 5.35 9.37 -1.28
C CYS A 152 6.01 10.75 -1.29
N THR A 153 5.37 11.71 -1.95
CA THR A 153 5.81 13.12 -1.89
C THR A 153 5.74 13.62 -0.44
N SER A 154 6.70 14.44 -0.03
CA SER A 154 6.77 14.99 1.33
C SER A 154 5.53 15.79 1.74
N THR A 155 4.84 16.37 0.76
CA THR A 155 3.58 17.11 0.92
C THR A 155 2.34 16.22 1.07
N ASN A 156 2.42 14.92 0.74
CA ASN A 156 1.30 13.99 0.86
C ASN A 156 1.14 13.49 2.30
N GLN A 157 0.65 14.38 3.17
CA GLN A 157 0.36 14.12 4.58
C GLN A 157 -0.54 12.89 4.81
N ARG A 158 -1.48 12.62 3.87
CA ARG A 158 -2.39 11.46 4.00
C ARG A 158 -1.64 10.14 3.82
N SER A 159 -0.76 10.07 2.83
CA SER A 159 0.07 8.89 2.56
C SER A 159 1.08 8.66 3.68
N ARG A 160 1.76 9.72 4.14
CA ARG A 160 2.72 9.64 5.27
C ARG A 160 2.06 9.07 6.53
N LYS A 161 0.92 9.65 6.94
CA LYS A 161 0.14 9.16 8.08
C LYS A 161 -0.34 7.71 7.91
N ALA A 162 -0.61 7.27 6.68
CA ALA A 162 -0.97 5.88 6.43
C ALA A 162 0.21 4.94 6.66
N ALA A 163 1.40 5.28 6.14
CA ALA A 163 2.63 4.52 6.38
C ALA A 163 2.96 4.43 7.88
N ASP A 164 2.95 5.57 8.58
CA ASP A 164 3.21 5.64 10.02
C ASP A 164 2.21 4.80 10.82
N ARG A 165 0.90 4.92 10.50
CA ARG A 165 -0.18 4.17 11.16
C ARG A 165 0.00 2.66 11.01
N LEU A 166 0.38 2.19 9.81
CA LEU A 166 0.60 0.77 9.52
C LEU A 166 1.89 0.23 10.14
N GLY A 167 2.77 1.10 10.64
CA GLY A 167 4.01 0.72 11.29
C GLY A 167 5.18 0.52 10.35
N PHE A 168 5.15 1.19 9.19
CA PHE A 168 6.37 1.42 8.43
C PHE A 168 7.29 2.40 9.18
N VAL A 169 8.59 2.23 9.03
CA VAL A 169 9.63 3.08 9.59
C VAL A 169 10.09 4.08 8.54
N TYR A 170 10.15 5.36 8.91
CA TYR A 170 10.71 6.40 8.05
C TYR A 170 12.24 6.27 7.97
N GLU A 171 12.79 6.31 6.76
CA GLU A 171 14.23 6.10 6.52
C GLU A 171 14.95 7.33 5.97
N GLY A 172 14.20 8.31 5.45
CA GLY A 172 14.78 9.54 4.96
C GLY A 172 14.00 10.20 3.83
N MET A 173 14.61 11.25 3.28
CA MET A 173 14.03 12.07 2.23
C MET A 173 14.99 12.21 1.05
N LEU A 174 14.49 11.92 -0.15
CA LEU A 174 15.17 12.22 -1.40
C LEU A 174 14.80 13.64 -1.82
N ARG A 175 15.70 14.60 -1.60
CA ARG A 175 15.51 15.99 -2.02
C ARG A 175 15.44 16.08 -3.54
N GLU A 176 14.42 16.78 -4.04
CA GLU A 176 14.11 16.88 -5.48
C GLU A 176 14.02 15.51 -6.19
N GLY A 177 13.66 14.44 -5.46
CA GLY A 177 13.65 13.07 -5.98
C GLY A 177 12.60 12.80 -7.07
N LEU A 178 11.63 13.69 -7.25
CA LEU A 178 10.61 13.58 -8.28
C LEU A 178 10.33 14.93 -8.95
N PHE A 179 10.28 14.95 -10.28
CA PHE A 179 9.65 16.05 -11.01
C PHE A 179 8.19 15.72 -11.29
N LEU A 180 7.27 16.42 -10.63
CA LEU A 180 5.84 16.15 -10.70
C LEU A 180 5.07 17.42 -11.08
N LYS A 181 4.38 17.39 -12.21
CA LYS A 181 3.46 18.46 -12.66
C LYS A 181 4.11 19.85 -12.64
N GLY A 182 5.31 19.94 -13.21
CA GLY A 182 6.05 21.21 -13.34
C GLY A 182 6.82 21.65 -12.09
N LYS A 183 6.87 20.83 -11.03
CA LYS A 183 7.55 21.16 -9.77
C LYS A 183 8.46 20.01 -9.33
N ALA A 184 9.65 20.34 -8.84
CA ALA A 184 10.45 19.41 -8.07
C ALA A 184 9.74 19.10 -6.75
N ARG A 185 9.79 17.83 -6.34
CA ARG A 185 9.18 17.31 -5.11
C ARG A 185 10.18 16.42 -4.39
N ASP A 186 10.22 16.59 -3.09
CA ASP A 186 10.94 15.66 -2.23
C ASP A 186 10.12 14.38 -2.04
N ILE A 187 10.80 13.24 -1.93
CA ILE A 187 10.18 11.93 -1.67
C ILE A 187 10.55 11.48 -0.26
N CYS A 188 9.55 11.20 0.57
CA CYS A 188 9.73 10.50 1.83
C CYS A 188 9.80 8.98 1.57
N MET A 189 10.83 8.35 2.12
CA MET A 189 11.07 6.90 2.05
C MET A 189 10.68 6.24 3.36
N TYR A 190 9.88 5.19 3.27
CA TYR A 190 9.50 4.34 4.39
C TYR A 190 9.71 2.87 4.05
N SER A 191 9.90 2.03 5.07
CA SER A 191 10.00 0.59 4.89
C SER A 191 9.36 -0.21 6.02
N MET A 192 9.04 -1.47 5.75
CA MET A 192 8.73 -2.49 6.74
C MET A 192 9.58 -3.72 6.44
N LEU A 193 10.18 -4.32 7.48
CA LEU A 193 10.99 -5.52 7.36
C LEU A 193 10.22 -6.79 7.70
N SER A 194 10.67 -7.94 7.19
CA SER A 194 10.06 -9.23 7.53
C SER A 194 10.21 -9.58 9.02
N SER A 195 11.29 -9.15 9.68
CA SER A 195 11.47 -9.32 11.13
C SER A 195 10.47 -8.49 11.96
N GLU A 196 9.95 -7.43 11.36
CA GLU A 196 8.98 -6.54 11.98
C GLU A 196 7.55 -7.03 11.79
N TRP A 197 7.28 -7.68 10.65
CA TRP A 197 5.97 -8.09 10.20
C TRP A 197 5.14 -8.88 11.23
N PRO A 198 5.65 -9.90 11.96
CA PRO A 198 4.83 -10.68 12.90
C PRO A 198 4.08 -9.81 13.93
N ALA A 199 4.73 -8.77 14.44
CA ALA A 199 4.10 -7.83 15.38
C ALA A 199 3.06 -6.92 14.71
N ARG A 200 3.35 -6.42 13.50
CA ARG A 200 2.44 -5.53 12.76
C ARG A 200 1.22 -6.31 12.29
N ARG A 201 1.42 -7.58 11.89
CA ARG A 201 0.37 -8.55 11.57
C ARG A 201 -0.58 -8.73 12.75
N ALA A 202 -0.06 -9.03 13.94
CA ALA A 202 -0.88 -9.22 15.13
C ALA A 202 -1.70 -7.96 15.47
N ALA A 203 -1.11 -6.77 15.37
CA ALA A 203 -1.82 -5.51 15.61
C ALA A 203 -2.90 -5.23 14.55
N LEU A 204 -2.63 -5.52 13.27
CA LEU A 204 -3.61 -5.38 12.18
C LEU A 204 -4.76 -6.36 12.34
N GLU A 205 -4.48 -7.61 12.70
CA GLU A 205 -5.50 -8.64 12.96
C GLU A 205 -6.39 -8.25 14.14
N ALA A 206 -5.80 -7.79 15.25
CA ALA A 206 -6.55 -7.26 16.39
C ALA A 206 -7.39 -6.02 16.03
N TRP A 207 -6.85 -5.12 15.21
CA TRP A 207 -7.60 -3.93 14.77
C TRP A 207 -8.76 -4.30 13.84
N LEU A 208 -8.57 -5.28 12.94
CA LEU A 208 -9.56 -5.76 11.96
C LEU A 208 -10.62 -6.69 12.57
N ASP A 209 -10.42 -7.16 13.80
CA ASP A 209 -11.38 -7.99 14.52
C ASP A 209 -12.71 -7.23 14.71
N PRO A 210 -13.88 -7.81 14.35
CA PRO A 210 -15.20 -7.25 14.61
C PRO A 210 -15.40 -6.81 16.05
N ALA A 211 -14.78 -7.50 17.02
CA ALA A 211 -14.85 -7.14 18.44
C ALA A 211 -14.23 -5.76 18.73
N ASN A 212 -13.32 -5.26 17.88
CA ASN A 212 -12.76 -3.92 17.98
C ASN A 212 -13.68 -2.83 17.38
N PHE A 213 -14.90 -3.17 16.95
CA PHE A 213 -15.83 -2.18 16.41
C PHE A 213 -17.19 -2.22 17.09
N ARG A 214 -17.71 -1.03 17.43
CA ARG A 214 -19.05 -0.83 17.96
C ARG A 214 -19.71 0.33 17.22
N ASP A 215 -20.94 0.13 16.74
CA ASP A 215 -21.72 1.14 16.00
C ASP A 215 -20.95 1.77 14.83
N GLY A 216 -20.20 0.94 14.09
CA GLY A 216 -19.39 1.39 12.96
C GLY A 216 -18.07 2.08 13.32
N ARG A 217 -17.80 2.36 14.59
CA ARG A 217 -16.59 3.03 15.08
C ARG A 217 -15.62 2.03 15.70
N GLN A 218 -14.32 2.27 15.50
CA GLN A 218 -13.27 1.51 16.19
C GLN A 218 -13.33 1.81 17.71
N ILE A 219 -13.11 0.79 18.54
CA ILE A 219 -12.95 0.91 19.99
C ILE A 219 -11.52 1.35 20.30
N TRP A 220 -10.54 0.66 19.71
CA TRP A 220 -9.12 1.02 19.75
C TRP A 220 -8.62 1.32 18.34
N SER A 221 -7.85 2.39 18.21
CA SER A 221 -7.11 2.69 16.99
C SER A 221 -5.95 1.72 16.78
N LEU A 222 -5.50 1.57 15.54
CA LEU A 222 -4.34 0.72 15.22
C LEU A 222 -3.08 1.23 15.93
N THR A 223 -2.93 2.55 16.07
CA THR A 223 -1.81 3.16 16.80
C THR A 223 -1.84 2.77 18.28
N GLU A 224 -3.00 2.84 18.95
CA GLU A 224 -3.13 2.42 20.35
C GLU A 224 -2.83 0.92 20.54
N ILE A 225 -3.32 0.07 19.63
CA ILE A 225 -3.05 -1.38 19.67
C ILE A 225 -1.55 -1.65 19.52
N ARG A 226 -0.88 -0.97 18.58
CA ARG A 226 0.56 -1.11 18.37
C ARG A 226 1.38 -0.61 19.56
N ALA A 227 1.00 0.53 20.14
CA ALA A 227 1.66 1.10 21.31
C ALA A 227 1.52 0.19 22.54
N ALA A 228 0.33 -0.37 22.79
CA ALA A 228 0.09 -1.30 23.89
C ALA A 228 0.93 -2.58 23.79
N ALA A 229 1.29 -2.99 22.57
CA ALA A 229 2.14 -4.13 22.32
C ALA A 229 3.66 -3.81 22.37
N GLY A 230 4.04 -2.54 22.60
CA GLY A 230 5.44 -2.10 22.66
C GLY A 230 6.11 -1.90 21.28
N HIS A 231 5.32 -1.70 20.22
CA HIS A 231 5.79 -1.67 18.83
C HIS A 231 5.72 -0.28 18.18
N ASP A 232 5.87 0.78 18.98
CA ASP A 232 5.92 2.13 18.45
C ASP A 232 7.37 2.47 18.07
N PRO A 233 7.71 2.63 16.78
CA PRO A 233 8.93 3.33 16.42
C PRO A 233 8.72 4.75 16.95
N GLY A 234 9.48 5.13 17.98
CA GLY A 234 9.28 6.41 18.68
C GLY A 234 9.04 7.56 17.70
N GLU A 235 8.15 8.48 18.11
CA GLU A 235 7.65 9.61 17.32
C GLU A 235 8.70 10.10 16.30
N PRO A 236 8.45 9.94 14.97
CA PRO A 236 9.38 10.46 14.00
C PRO A 236 9.43 11.97 14.21
N ALA A 237 10.60 12.48 14.61
CA ALA A 237 10.83 13.92 14.61
C ALA A 237 10.57 14.40 13.18
N ASP A 238 9.44 15.07 12.97
CA ASP A 238 9.12 15.70 11.69
C ASP A 238 10.33 16.60 11.38
N PRO A 239 11.09 16.35 10.30
CA PRO A 239 12.13 17.28 9.93
C PRO A 239 11.46 18.64 9.71
N PRO A 240 12.06 19.75 10.18
CA PRO A 240 11.42 21.05 10.09
C PRO A 240 11.00 21.30 8.65
N LEU A 241 9.73 21.69 8.46
CA LEU A 241 9.22 22.10 7.16
C LEU A 241 10.15 23.19 6.61
N PRO A 242 10.67 23.06 5.38
CA PRO A 242 11.46 24.13 4.79
C PRO A 242 10.59 25.38 4.65
N VAL A 243 11.13 26.51 5.12
CA VAL A 243 10.54 27.85 5.05
C VAL A 243 10.52 28.35 3.61
#